data_AF-A0A0X8I8Y9-F1
#
_entry.id   AF-A0A0X8I8Y9-F1
#
_cell.length_a   1.000
_cell.length_b   1.000
_cell.length_c   1.000
_cell.angle_alpha   90.00
_cell.angle_beta   90.00
_cell.angle_gamma   90.00
#
_symmetry.space_group_name_H-M   'P 1'
#
loop_
_entity.id
_entity.type
_entity.pdbx_description
1 polymer ?
#
loop_
_entity_poly.entity_id
_entity_poly.type
_entity_poly.pdbx_seq_one_letter_code
_entity_poly.pdbx_strand_id
1 'polypeptide(L)'
;MECERGSAEDCGANWMVCPSGLPEELGEHMMIFKYLRPGSLIPAVSQDMEWAYFLYFNESGAGFYLAMRNEKFNDPACAQRVKEGLMNSVDEVLEGDPHRSLVEYIITNVMFPA
;
A
#
# COMPACT_ATOMS: atom_id res chain seq x y z
N MET A 1 17.08 2.15 -8.48
CA MET A 1 15.90 2.99 -8.19
C MET A 1 15.31 2.41 -6.93
N GLU A 2 15.24 3.21 -5.87
CA GLU A 2 14.87 2.72 -4.55
C GLU A 2 13.40 3.03 -4.29
N CYS A 3 12.69 2.05 -3.74
CA CYS A 3 11.35 2.29 -3.22
C CYS A 3 11.37 3.32 -2.10
N GLU A 4 10.37 4.18 -2.06
CA GLU A 4 10.13 5.05 -0.92
C GLU A 4 9.39 4.28 0.17
N ARG A 5 9.80 4.50 1.43
CA ARG A 5 9.17 3.92 2.61
C ARG A 5 8.61 5.04 3.47
N GLY A 6 7.39 4.87 3.95
CA GLY A 6 6.76 5.79 4.89
C GLY A 6 6.10 5.06 6.05
N SER A 7 5.87 5.78 7.14
CA SER A 7 5.19 5.25 8.32
C SER A 7 4.40 6.33 9.06
N ALA A 8 3.39 5.87 9.80
CA ALA A 8 2.65 6.63 10.79
C ALA A 8 2.55 5.75 12.04
N GLU A 9 3.53 5.86 12.93
CA GLU A 9 3.67 5.00 14.11
C GLU A 9 2.47 5.09 15.06
N ASP A 10 1.91 6.28 15.23
CA ASP A 10 0.71 6.54 16.04
C ASP A 10 -0.54 5.84 15.49
N CYS A 11 -0.57 5.60 14.19
CA CYS A 11 -1.60 4.86 13.49
C CYS A 11 -1.24 3.40 13.22
N GLY A 12 -0.09 2.94 13.73
CA GLY A 12 0.41 1.58 13.52
C GLY A 12 0.42 1.22 12.05
N ALA A 13 0.92 2.12 11.19
CA ALA A 13 0.91 1.97 9.75
C ALA A 13 2.29 2.20 9.13
N ASN A 14 2.58 1.45 8.08
CA ASN A 14 3.82 1.52 7.33
C ASN A 14 3.55 1.11 5.87
N TRP A 15 4.11 1.86 4.94
CA TRP A 15 3.90 1.67 3.52
C TRP A 15 5.20 1.75 2.73
N MET A 16 5.15 1.22 1.52
CA MET A 16 6.22 1.27 0.54
C MET A 16 5.62 1.57 -0.82
N VAL A 17 6.24 2.46 -1.58
CA VAL A 17 5.88 2.75 -2.98
C VAL A 17 7.12 2.53 -3.83
N CYS A 18 6.97 1.78 -4.91
CA CYS A 18 8.08 1.44 -5.80
C CYS A 18 7.73 1.84 -7.24
N PRO A 19 8.67 2.41 -8.01
CA PRO A 19 8.47 2.65 -9.43
C PRO A 19 8.63 1.37 -10.27
N SER A 20 9.20 0.32 -9.70
CA SER A 20 9.32 -1.04 -10.27
C SER A 20 9.77 -2.02 -9.19
N GLY A 21 9.67 -3.33 -9.44
CA GLY A 21 10.27 -4.37 -8.60
C GLY A 21 9.41 -4.88 -7.43
N LEU A 22 8.23 -4.32 -7.14
CA LEU A 22 7.26 -5.01 -6.29
C LEU A 22 6.80 -6.30 -6.99
N PRO A 23 6.59 -7.40 -6.25
CA PRO A 23 6.61 -7.51 -4.79
C PRO A 23 7.97 -7.92 -4.17
N GLU A 24 9.04 -8.07 -4.95
CA GLU A 24 10.33 -8.63 -4.47
C GLU A 24 10.95 -7.80 -3.33
N GLU A 25 10.77 -6.48 -3.38
CA GLU A 25 11.21 -5.51 -2.36
C GLU A 25 10.57 -5.71 -0.97
N LEU A 26 9.49 -6.48 -0.88
CA LEU A 26 8.83 -6.81 0.39
C LEU A 26 9.56 -7.90 1.17
N GLY A 27 10.45 -8.67 0.53
CA GLY A 27 11.16 -9.79 1.16
C GLY A 27 10.19 -10.77 1.85
N GLU A 28 10.40 -11.03 3.14
CA GLU A 28 9.57 -11.97 3.92
C GLU A 28 8.10 -11.55 4.03
N HIS A 29 7.79 -10.24 3.97
CA HIS A 29 6.41 -9.75 4.02
C HIS A 29 5.57 -10.20 2.82
N MET A 30 6.21 -10.60 1.71
CA MET A 30 5.53 -11.19 0.57
C MET A 30 4.77 -12.48 0.95
N MET A 31 5.24 -13.24 1.95
CA MET A 31 4.61 -14.49 2.39
C MET A 31 3.21 -14.31 2.99
N ILE A 32 2.84 -13.08 3.33
CA ILE A 32 1.50 -12.71 3.80
C ILE A 32 0.47 -12.87 2.66
N PHE A 33 0.90 -12.67 1.41
CA PHE A 33 0.02 -12.72 0.25
C PHE A 33 0.03 -14.11 -0.37
N LYS A 34 -1.11 -14.82 -0.31
CA LYS A 34 -1.24 -16.19 -0.85
C LYS A 34 -1.12 -16.25 -2.38
N TYR A 35 -1.54 -15.21 -3.07
CA TYR A 35 -1.53 -15.12 -4.52
C TYR A 35 -1.08 -13.74 -4.94
N LEU A 36 -0.08 -13.69 -5.82
CA LEU A 36 0.45 -12.47 -6.40
C LEU A 36 -0.06 -12.35 -7.83
N ARG A 37 -0.76 -11.26 -8.12
CA ARG A 37 -1.31 -10.99 -9.45
C ARG A 37 -1.12 -9.51 -9.79
N PRO A 38 -0.31 -9.18 -10.80
CA PRO A 38 -0.21 -7.82 -11.31
C PRO A 38 -1.59 -7.25 -11.72
N GLY A 39 -1.75 -5.94 -11.55
CA GLY A 39 -2.94 -5.19 -11.93
C GLY A 39 -4.17 -5.46 -11.05
N SER A 40 -4.01 -6.10 -9.90
CA SER A 40 -5.09 -6.36 -8.94
C SER A 40 -4.71 -5.86 -7.55
N LEU A 41 -5.66 -5.28 -6.83
CA LEU A 41 -5.50 -5.02 -5.39
C LEU A 41 -5.60 -6.36 -4.63
N ILE A 42 -4.61 -6.63 -3.79
CA ILE A 42 -4.48 -7.87 -3.03
C ILE A 42 -4.58 -7.51 -1.54
N PRO A 43 -5.74 -7.71 -0.90
CA PRO A 43 -5.86 -7.59 0.55
C PRO A 43 -5.39 -8.87 1.24
N ALA A 44 -4.77 -8.74 2.41
CA ALA A 44 -4.42 -9.84 3.29
C ALA A 44 -4.53 -9.41 4.76
N VAL A 45 -4.56 -10.39 5.67
CA VAL A 45 -4.54 -10.16 7.11
C VAL A 45 -3.56 -11.10 7.78
N SER A 46 -2.97 -10.67 8.90
CA SER A 46 -2.12 -11.53 9.72
C SER A 46 -2.94 -12.67 10.35
N GLN A 47 -2.27 -13.74 10.80
CA GLN A 47 -2.97 -14.90 11.38
C GLN A 47 -3.76 -14.55 12.65
N ASP A 48 -3.24 -13.63 13.46
CA ASP A 48 -3.88 -13.08 14.65
C ASP A 48 -4.90 -11.97 14.34
N MET A 49 -5.07 -11.62 13.06
CA MET A 49 -5.91 -10.53 12.57
C MET A 49 -5.53 -9.15 13.15
N GLU A 50 -4.34 -8.98 13.73
CA GLU A 50 -3.88 -7.69 14.25
C GLU A 50 -3.59 -6.70 13.11
N TRP A 51 -3.10 -7.19 11.97
CA TRP A 51 -2.67 -6.38 10.84
C TRP A 51 -3.49 -6.66 9.59
N ALA A 52 -3.84 -5.59 8.88
CA ALA A 52 -4.34 -5.64 7.52
C ALA A 52 -3.28 -5.12 6.55
N TYR A 53 -3.19 -5.80 5.42
CA TYR A 53 -2.19 -5.55 4.39
C TYR A 53 -2.89 -5.33 3.05
N PHE A 54 -2.38 -4.39 2.28
CA PHE A 54 -2.82 -4.12 0.92
C PHE A 54 -1.61 -4.03 0.02
N LEU A 55 -1.68 -4.74 -1.11
CA LEU A 55 -0.64 -4.72 -2.13
C LEU A 55 -1.29 -4.50 -3.49
N TYR A 56 -0.73 -3.56 -4.24
CA TYR A 56 -1.01 -3.41 -5.66
C TYR A 56 0.30 -3.18 -6.41
N PHE A 57 0.46 -3.81 -7.57
CA PHE A 57 1.58 -3.59 -8.46
C PHE A 57 1.18 -3.90 -9.90
N ASN A 58 1.79 -3.23 -10.87
CA ASN A 58 1.62 -3.51 -12.30
C ASN A 58 2.65 -4.55 -12.80
N GLU A 59 2.69 -4.81 -14.11
CA GLU A 59 3.60 -5.78 -14.74
C GLU A 59 5.09 -5.49 -14.50
N SER A 60 5.48 -4.21 -14.33
CA SER A 60 6.86 -3.84 -14.00
C SER A 60 7.15 -3.82 -12.49
N GLY A 61 6.15 -4.13 -11.67
CA GLY A 61 6.25 -4.02 -10.21
C GLY A 61 6.14 -2.60 -9.69
N ALA A 62 5.58 -1.66 -10.47
CA ALA A 62 5.28 -0.32 -9.99
C ALA A 62 3.97 -0.34 -9.21
N GLY A 63 3.96 0.24 -8.01
CA GLY A 63 2.78 0.23 -7.15
C GLY A 63 3.10 0.49 -5.69
N PHE A 64 2.24 -0.01 -4.80
CA PHE A 64 2.35 0.22 -3.37
C PHE A 64 2.06 -1.02 -2.53
N TYR A 65 2.60 -0.99 -1.32
CA TYR A 65 2.27 -1.86 -0.21
C TYR A 65 1.90 -1.02 1.00
N LEU A 66 0.88 -1.44 1.74
CA LEU A 66 0.49 -0.87 3.04
C LEU A 66 0.32 -2.01 4.03
N ALA A 67 0.89 -1.86 5.22
CA ALA A 67 0.54 -2.59 6.42
C ALA A 67 -0.02 -1.60 7.44
N MET A 68 -1.14 -1.94 8.07
CA MET A 68 -1.73 -1.11 9.11
C MET A 68 -2.50 -1.96 10.11
N ARG A 69 -2.47 -1.56 11.38
CA ARG A 69 -3.23 -2.24 12.44
C ARG A 69 -4.73 -2.20 12.15
N ASN A 70 -5.39 -3.34 12.26
CA ASN A 70 -6.82 -3.50 11.96
C ASN A 70 -7.70 -2.57 12.81
N GLU A 71 -7.36 -2.39 14.09
CA GLU A 71 -8.10 -1.47 14.98
C GLU A 71 -8.02 -0.01 14.52
N LYS A 72 -6.96 0.38 13.82
CA LYS A 72 -6.69 1.74 13.36
C LYS A 72 -7.33 2.05 12.02
N PHE A 73 -7.68 1.04 11.22
CA PHE A 73 -8.39 1.24 9.94
C PHE A 73 -9.76 1.90 10.13
N ASN A 74 -10.42 1.66 11.26
CA ASN A 74 -11.72 2.24 11.58
C ASN A 74 -11.62 3.61 12.29
N ASP A 75 -10.41 4.09 12.59
CA ASP A 75 -10.20 5.43 13.14
C ASP A 75 -10.09 6.43 11.98
N PRO A 76 -11.05 7.35 11.81
CA PRO A 76 -11.05 8.28 10.68
C PRO A 76 -9.82 9.18 10.62
N ALA A 77 -9.24 9.55 11.77
CA ALA A 77 -8.05 10.39 11.81
C ALA A 77 -6.84 9.61 11.29
N CYS A 78 -6.73 8.33 11.65
CA CYS A 78 -5.67 7.48 11.15
C CYS A 78 -5.85 7.11 9.68
N ALA A 79 -7.06 6.79 9.25
CA ALA A 79 -7.37 6.53 7.85
C ALA A 79 -6.98 7.73 6.97
N GLN A 80 -7.36 8.95 7.37
CA GLN A 80 -7.02 10.17 6.63
C GLN A 80 -5.51 10.43 6.61
N ARG A 81 -4.82 10.29 7.75
CA ARG A 81 -3.37 10.52 7.84
C ARG A 81 -2.57 9.53 6.98
N VAL A 82 -2.92 8.25 7.03
CA VAL A 82 -2.26 7.21 6.24
C VAL A 82 -2.55 7.41 4.75
N LYS A 83 -3.78 7.78 4.39
CA LYS A 83 -4.16 8.14 3.03
C LYS A 83 -3.31 9.29 2.49
N GLU A 84 -3.17 10.39 3.24
CA GLU A 84 -2.36 11.53 2.83
C GLU A 84 -0.88 11.16 2.65
N GLY A 85 -0.31 10.43 3.62
CA GLY A 85 1.09 9.98 3.53
C GLY A 85 1.35 9.07 2.33
N LEU A 86 0.47 8.09 2.11
CA LEU A 86 0.58 7.16 0.99
C LEU A 86 0.39 7.85 -0.36
N MET A 87 -0.57 8.77 -0.47
CA MET A 87 -0.82 9.54 -1.70
C MET A 87 0.36 10.44 -2.05
N ASN A 88 1.00 11.08 -1.06
CA ASN A 88 2.20 11.88 -1.31
C ASN A 88 3.35 11.04 -1.89
N SER A 89 3.62 9.86 -1.30
CA SER A 89 4.63 8.94 -1.84
C SER A 89 4.26 8.43 -3.24
N VAL A 90 2.98 8.18 -3.53
CA VAL A 90 2.51 7.81 -4.87
C VAL A 90 2.73 8.92 -5.88
N ASP A 91 2.41 10.15 -5.52
CA ASP A 91 2.55 11.32 -6.39
C ASP A 91 4.01 11.56 -6.79
N GLU A 92 4.95 11.37 -5.85
CA GLU A 92 6.39 11.53 -6.05
C GLU A 92 7.01 10.34 -6.80
N VAL A 93 6.78 9.11 -6.33
CA VAL A 93 7.49 7.92 -6.84
C VAL A 93 6.94 7.44 -8.17
N LEU A 94 5.63 7.57 -8.40
CA LEU A 94 4.97 7.13 -9.63
C LEU A 94 4.75 8.28 -10.61
N GLU A 95 5.55 9.35 -10.52
CA GLU A 95 5.52 10.44 -11.50
C GLU A 95 5.79 9.89 -12.92
N GLY A 96 4.82 10.07 -13.81
CA GLY A 96 4.89 9.57 -15.20
C GLY A 96 4.52 8.10 -15.40
N ASP A 97 4.20 7.33 -14.36
CA ASP A 97 3.67 5.97 -14.54
C ASP A 97 2.23 6.04 -15.11
N PRO A 98 1.92 5.33 -16.21
CA PRO A 98 0.59 5.37 -16.83
C PRO A 98 -0.53 4.80 -15.95
N HIS A 99 -0.20 4.05 -14.90
CA HIS A 99 -1.14 3.46 -13.95
C HIS A 99 -1.27 4.27 -12.64
N ARG A 100 -0.58 5.40 -12.49
CA ARG A 100 -0.65 6.23 -11.28
C ARG A 100 -2.08 6.57 -10.91
N SER A 101 -2.91 7.03 -11.86
CA SER A 101 -4.31 7.36 -11.58
C SER A 101 -5.16 6.16 -11.11
N LEU A 102 -4.81 4.94 -11.53
CA LEU A 102 -5.46 3.74 -11.02
C LEU A 102 -5.04 3.46 -9.57
N VAL A 103 -3.76 3.66 -9.24
CA VAL A 103 -3.25 3.55 -7.86
C VAL A 103 -3.96 4.55 -6.94
N GLU A 104 -4.02 5.83 -7.35
CA GLU A 104 -4.71 6.88 -6.62
C GLU A 104 -6.20 6.55 -6.40
N TYR A 105 -6.86 6.01 -7.44
CA TYR A 105 -8.25 5.58 -7.36
C TYR A 105 -8.44 4.46 -6.33
N ILE A 106 -7.58 3.45 -6.34
CA ILE A 106 -7.59 2.34 -5.39
C ILE A 106 -7.47 2.87 -3.96
N ILE A 107 -6.49 3.73 -3.69
CA ILE A 107 -6.25 4.29 -2.36
C ILE A 107 -7.47 5.09 -1.89
N THR A 108 -7.99 5.96 -2.77
CA THR A 108 -9.02 6.93 -2.41
C THR A 108 -10.41 6.33 -2.28
N ASN A 109 -10.74 5.31 -3.07
CA ASN A 109 -12.12 4.82 -3.20
C ASN A 109 -12.30 3.38 -2.72
N VAL A 110 -11.23 2.58 -2.66
CA VAL A 110 -11.31 1.18 -2.26
C VAL A 110 -10.77 0.98 -0.84
N MET A 111 -9.60 1.54 -0.54
CA MET A 111 -8.97 1.35 0.78
C MET A 111 -9.47 2.33 1.83
N PHE A 112 -9.56 3.61 1.46
CA PHE A 112 -9.99 4.68 2.38
C PHE A 112 -11.18 5.46 1.80
N PRO A 113 -12.35 4.81 1.65
CA PRO A 113 -13.56 5.48 1.18
C PRO A 113 -13.97 6.59 2.16
N ALA A 114 -14.63 7.62 1.62
CA ALA A 114 -15.14 8.76 2.39
C ALA A 114 -16.33 8.40 3.29
#